data_AF-A0AAV9XY71-F1
#
_entry.id   AF-A0AAV9XY71-F1
#
_cell.length_a   1.000
_cell.length_b   1.000
_cell.length_c   1.000
_cell.angle_alpha   90.00
_cell.angle_beta   90.00
_cell.angle_gamma   90.00
#
_symmetry.space_group_name_H-M   'P 1'
#
loop_
_entity.id
_entity.type
_entity.pdbx_description
1 polymer ?
#
loop_
_entity_poly.entity_id
_entity_poly.type
_entity_poly.pdbx_seq_one_letter_code
_entity_poly.pdbx_strand_id
1 'polypeptide(L)' 'MAQSRITKLKGELYEKNIDKRGRVNRSKNKKTYPVGPFVLGLFIFVVIGSAIIQMIVSATTKQLE' A
#
# COMPACT_ATOMS: atom_id res chain seq x y z
N MET A 1 -6.21 33.23 24.69
CA MET A 1 -5.43 32.09 24.13
C MET A 1 -5.26 30.90 25.11
N ALA A 2 -6.19 30.68 26.06
CA ALA A 2 -6.08 29.58 27.02
C ALA A 2 -6.66 28.24 26.53
N GLN A 3 -7.62 28.29 25.59
CA GLN A 3 -8.31 27.09 25.06
C GLN A 3 -7.39 26.19 24.23
N SER A 4 -6.40 26.74 23.52
CA SER A 4 -5.51 25.96 22.64
C SER A 4 -4.61 24.99 23.42
N ARG A 5 -4.23 25.32 24.66
CA ARG A 5 -3.42 24.44 25.52
C ARG A 5 -4.22 23.24 26.01
N ILE A 6 -5.47 23.44 26.40
CA ILE A 6 -6.35 22.37 26.89
C ILE A 6 -6.65 21.38 25.75
N THR A 7 -6.89 21.87 24.54
CA THR A 7 -7.17 21.02 23.36
C THR A 7 -5.97 20.18 22.96
N LYS A 8 -4.74 20.74 23.00
CA LYS A 8 -3.50 20.00 22.71
C LYS A 8 -3.28 18.85 23.70
N LEU A 9 -3.44 19.11 25.00
CA LEU A 9 -3.28 18.09 26.04
C LEU A 9 -4.31 16.95 25.91
N LYS A 10 -5.54 17.25 25.52
CA LYS A 10 -6.57 16.22 25.24
C LYS A 10 -6.19 15.35 24.04
N GLY A 11 -5.65 15.96 22.98
CA GLY A 11 -5.15 15.24 21.80
C GLY A 11 -3.99 14.30 22.14
N GLU A 12 -3.00 14.80 22.89
CA GLU A 12 -1.84 14.02 23.31
C GLU A 12 -2.20 12.78 24.16
N LEU A 13 -3.22 12.90 25.04
CA LEU A 13 -3.69 11.77 25.84
C LEU A 13 -4.45 10.73 24.99
N TYR A 14 -5.21 11.20 24.00
CA TYR A 14 -5.91 10.32 23.07
C TYR A 14 -4.92 9.56 22.17
N GLU A 15 -3.95 10.27 21.59
CA GLU A 15 -2.90 9.72 20.72
C GLU A 15 -2.10 8.62 21.43
N LYS A 16 -1.71 8.85 22.69
CA LYS A 16 -1.04 7.85 23.53
C LYS A 16 -1.87 6.58 23.74
N ASN A 17 -3.19 6.67 23.72
CA ASN A 17 -4.08 5.52 23.87
C ASN A 17 -4.37 4.82 22.54
N ILE A 18 -4.23 5.49 21.39
CA ILE A 18 -4.31 4.87 20.07
C ILE A 18 -3.07 4.02 19.79
N ASP A 19 -1.87 4.57 20.02
CA ASP A 19 -0.60 3.85 19.78
C ASP A 19 -0.31 2.77 20.84
N LYS A 20 -1.01 2.81 21.99
CA LYS A 20 -0.88 1.81 23.06
C LYS A 20 -2.04 0.83 23.14
N ARG A 21 -3.16 1.06 22.44
CA ARG A 21 -4.25 0.07 22.32
C ARG A 21 -3.78 -1.11 21.48
N GLY A 22 -3.82 -2.31 22.05
CA GLY A 22 -3.65 -3.55 21.28
C GLY A 22 -2.24 -4.12 21.18
N ARG A 23 -1.32 -3.78 22.10
CA ARG A 23 -0.07 -4.56 22.31
C ARG A 23 -0.34 -5.94 22.96
N VAL A 24 -1.25 -6.71 22.36
CA VAL A 24 -1.36 -8.15 22.62
C VAL A 24 -0.67 -8.82 21.45
N ASN A 25 0.35 -9.63 21.73
CA ASN A 25 1.07 -10.40 20.73
C ASN A 25 0.08 -11.31 20.00
N ARG A 26 -0.38 -10.90 18.80
CA ARG A 26 -1.22 -11.75 17.95
C ARG A 26 -0.35 -12.88 17.41
N SER A 27 -0.88 -14.10 17.49
CA SER A 27 -0.23 -15.35 17.11
C SER A 27 0.49 -15.28 15.75
N LYS A 28 1.70 -15.84 15.69
CA LYS A 28 2.61 -15.89 14.53
C LYS A 28 2.10 -16.86 13.47
N ASN A 29 1.04 -16.51 12.75
CA ASN A 29 0.63 -17.22 11.54
C ASN A 29 0.44 -16.23 10.39
N LYS A 30 1.54 -15.60 9.97
CA LYS A 30 1.59 -14.95 8.66
C LYS A 30 2.63 -15.68 7.83
N LYS A 31 2.16 -16.56 6.95
CA LYS A 31 2.93 -17.00 5.79
C LYS A 31 3.13 -15.76 4.91
N THR A 32 4.14 -14.97 5.28
CA THR A 32 4.57 -13.81 4.52
C THR A 32 5.19 -14.37 3.26
N TYR A 33 4.46 -14.31 2.15
CA TYR A 33 5.11 -14.41 0.85
C TYR A 33 6.25 -13.38 0.83
N PRO A 34 7.42 -13.73 0.29
CA PRO A 34 8.59 -12.84 0.30
C PRO A 34 8.31 -11.52 -0.43
N VAL A 35 7.21 -11.45 -1.19
CA VAL A 35 6.67 -10.26 -1.84
C VAL A 35 5.37 -9.83 -1.17
N GLY A 36 5.28 -8.53 -0.82
CA GLY A 36 4.05 -7.96 -0.27
C GLY A 36 2.93 -7.88 -1.32
N PRO A 37 1.65 -7.80 -0.89
CA PRO A 37 0.50 -7.73 -1.81
C PRO A 37 0.62 -6.62 -2.86
N PHE A 38 1.16 -5.46 -2.47
CA PHE A 38 1.39 -4.33 -3.38
C PHE A 38 2.46 -4.63 -4.43
N VAL A 39 3.57 -5.27 -4.04
CA VAL A 39 4.66 -5.63 -4.96
C VAL A 39 4.18 -6.70 -5.93
N LEU A 40 3.40 -7.68 -5.45
CA LEU A 40 2.82 -8.70 -6.30
C LEU A 40 1.82 -8.10 -7.31
N GLY A 41 0.96 -7.17 -6.87
CA GLY A 41 0.04 -6.45 -7.74
C GLY A 41 0.77 -5.62 -8.81
N LEU A 42 1.84 -4.92 -8.42
CA LEU A 42 2.66 -4.15 -9.36
C LEU A 42 3.35 -5.06 -10.39
N PHE A 43 3.88 -6.21 -9.95
CA PHE A 43 4.54 -7.16 -10.83
C PHE A 43 3.60 -7.68 -11.92
N ILE A 44 2.39 -8.09 -11.54
CA ILE A 44 1.38 -8.57 -12.50
C ILE A 44 0.95 -7.44 -13.45
N PHE A 45 0.73 -6.23 -12.93
CA PHE A 45 0.34 -5.08 -13.75
C PHE A 45 1.40 -4.73 -14.81
N VAL A 46 2.68 -4.67 -14.42
CA VAL A 46 3.76 -4.35 -15.36
C VAL A 46 3.91 -5.44 -16.42
N VAL A 47 3.85 -6.71 -16.04
CA VAL A 47 3.99 -7.84 -16.98
C VAL A 47 2.83 -7.84 -17.99
N ILE A 48 1.58 -7.85 -17.54
CA ILE A 48 0.41 -7.89 -18.43
C ILE A 48 0.28 -6.58 -19.24
N GLY A 49 0.49 -5.43 -18.59
CA GLY A 49 0.40 -4.12 -19.23
C GLY A 49 1.41 -3.96 -20.36
N SER A 50 2.65 -4.43 -20.17
CA SER A 50 3.68 -4.39 -21.21
C SER A 50 3.33 -5.25 -22.42
N ALA A 51 2.78 -6.45 -22.21
CA ALA A 51 2.40 -7.37 -23.29
C ALA A 51 1.27 -6.79 -24.16
N ILE A 52 0.27 -6.16 -23.55
CA ILE A 52 -0.84 -5.54 -24.29
C ILE A 52 -0.32 -4.37 -25.14
N ILE A 53 0.51 -3.49 -24.57
CA ILE A 53 1.07 -2.35 -25.30
C ILE A 53 1.95 -2.84 -26.46
N GLN A 54 2.80 -3.83 -26.22
CA GLN A 54 3.64 -4.44 -27.26
C GLN A 54 2.80 -5.08 -28.38
N MET A 55 1.69 -5.74 -28.04
CA MET A 55 0.78 -6.34 -29.03
C MET A 55 0.16 -5.28 -29.94
N ILE A 56 -0.34 -4.17 -29.38
CA ILE A 56 -0.92 -3.08 -30.16
C ILE A 56 0.13 -2.46 -31.09
N VAL A 57 1.31 -2.14 -30.56
CA VAL A 57 2.41 -1.57 -31.35
C VAL A 57 2.88 -2.55 -32.42
N SER A 58 2.98 -3.85 -32.11
CA SER A 58 3.37 -4.86 -33.09
C SER A 58 2.32 -5.05 -34.19
N ALA A 59 1.03 -4.95 -33.87
CA ALA A 59 -0.04 -5.10 -34.85
C ALA A 59 -0.12 -3.89 -35.80
N THR A 60 0.13 -2.67 -35.31
CA THR A 60 0.14 -1.46 -36.16
C THR A 60 1.40 -1.36 -37.01
N THR A 61 2.56 -1.83 -36.53
CA THR A 61 3.82 -1.82 -37.27
C THR A 61 3.91 -2.90 -38.35
N LYS A 62 3.28 -4.06 -38.14
CA LYS A 62 3.25 -5.16 -39.14
C LYS A 62 2.33 -4.93 -40.33
N GLN A 63 1.47 -3.91 -40.28
CA GLN A 63 0.59 -3.53 -41.41
C GLN A 63 1.29 -2.54 -42.38
N LEU A 64 2.54 -2.15 -42.10
CA LEU A 64 3.28 -1.12 -42.84
C LEU A 64 4.43 -1.68 -43.70
N GLU A 65 4.65 -3.00 -43.72
CA GLU A 65 5.42 -3.70 -44.77
C GLU A 65 4.48 -4.44 -45.72
#